data_AF-A0AAJ6DPP3-F1
#
_entry.id   AF-A0AAJ6DPP3-F1
#
_cell.length_a   1.000
_cell.length_b   1.000
_cell.length_c   1.000
_cell.angle_alpha   90.00
_cell.angle_beta   90.00
_cell.angle_gamma   90.00
#
_symmetry.space_group_name_H-M   'P 1'
#
loop_
_entity.id
_entity.type
_entity.pdbx_description
1 polymer ?
#
loop_
_entity_poly.entity_id
_entity_poly.type
_entity_poly.pdbx_seq_one_letter_code
_entity_poly.pdbx_strand_id
1 'polypeptide(L)'
;MFTDALDTLLAAEAPPDGREALAELTGMLLASDRYTEALPVARATVRAVRAGTYDPDALSEALFHLAMLESATNVSEDETLATLRGALEHLPPEAGFADPALHHRRAMILNLASHLHERAGRPEECQRLSDEALATYRPLTGGEDPSFAHHFGFLLENAADLAKRCGAPARARAHAEESRALYLRAATQDPERFLPALRRVEEFLTETNL
;
A
#
# COMPACT_ATOMS: atom_id res chain seq x y z
N MET A 1 -23.91 20.78 -1.82
CA MET A 1 -24.06 20.91 -3.29
C MET A 1 -23.26 19.85 -4.07
N PHE A 2 -22.28 19.16 -3.46
CA PHE A 2 -21.57 18.02 -4.09
C PHE A 2 -22.33 16.66 -4.02
N THR A 3 -23.29 16.52 -3.12
CA THR A 3 -24.02 15.26 -2.89
C THR A 3 -24.87 14.83 -4.09
N ASP A 4 -25.60 15.74 -4.72
CA ASP A 4 -26.57 15.39 -5.78
C ASP A 4 -25.89 14.88 -7.07
N ALA A 5 -24.75 15.48 -7.44
CA ALA A 5 -23.97 15.05 -8.60
C ALA A 5 -23.21 13.74 -8.34
N LEU A 6 -22.69 13.56 -7.11
CA LEU A 6 -22.03 12.33 -6.69
C LEU A 6 -23.04 11.18 -6.61
N ASP A 7 -24.20 11.40 -6.01
CA ASP A 7 -25.27 10.40 -5.92
C ASP A 7 -25.78 10.00 -7.30
N THR A 8 -25.91 10.96 -8.23
CA THR A 8 -26.26 10.68 -9.64
C THR A 8 -25.17 9.87 -10.36
N LEU A 9 -23.89 10.20 -10.14
CA LEU A 9 -22.75 9.46 -10.70
C LEU A 9 -22.65 8.03 -10.15
N LEU A 10 -22.97 7.84 -8.86
CA LEU A 10 -22.94 6.54 -8.18
C LEU A 10 -24.14 5.65 -8.51
N ALA A 11 -25.29 6.27 -8.83
CA ALA A 11 -26.55 5.61 -9.17
C ALA A 11 -26.68 5.27 -10.66
N ALA A 12 -26.05 6.04 -11.54
CA ALA A 12 -25.87 5.63 -12.92
C ALA A 12 -24.91 4.43 -12.95
N GLU A 13 -25.24 3.36 -13.69
CA GLU A 13 -24.20 2.44 -14.17
C GLU A 13 -23.23 3.31 -14.98
N ALA A 14 -22.10 3.71 -14.36
CA ALA A 14 -21.16 4.60 -15.01
C ALA A 14 -20.76 3.95 -16.35
N PRO A 15 -20.97 4.62 -17.50
CA PRO A 15 -20.57 4.07 -18.78
C PRO A 15 -19.05 3.78 -18.72
N PRO A 16 -18.55 2.81 -19.52
CA PRO A 16 -17.12 2.43 -19.52
C PRO A 16 -16.16 3.63 -19.61
N ASP A 17 -16.58 4.71 -20.28
CA ASP A 17 -15.83 5.95 -20.46
C ASP A 17 -15.68 6.79 -19.16
N GLY A 18 -16.46 6.49 -18.11
CA GLY A 18 -16.39 7.14 -16.80
C GLY A 18 -15.44 6.47 -15.79
N ARG A 19 -14.87 5.30 -16.13
CA ARG A 19 -14.00 4.54 -15.21
C ARG A 19 -12.71 5.28 -14.84
N GLU A 20 -12.13 6.01 -15.81
CA GLU A 20 -10.89 6.77 -15.62
C GLU A 20 -11.14 7.97 -14.71
N ALA A 21 -12.24 8.69 -14.92
CA ALA A 21 -12.65 9.80 -14.04
C ALA A 21 -12.95 9.32 -12.61
N LEU A 22 -13.58 8.15 -12.45
CA LEU A 22 -13.81 7.55 -11.13
C LEU A 22 -12.50 7.14 -10.45
N ALA A 23 -11.56 6.54 -11.19
CA ALA A 23 -10.24 6.17 -10.68
C ALA A 23 -9.43 7.41 -10.25
N GLU A 24 -9.41 8.45 -11.07
CA GLU A 24 -8.74 9.71 -10.76
C GLU A 24 -9.37 10.39 -9.52
N LEU A 25 -10.70 10.45 -9.45
CA LEU A 25 -11.40 10.98 -8.28
C LEU A 25 -11.13 10.16 -7.02
N THR A 26 -11.07 8.83 -7.13
CA THR A 26 -10.69 7.94 -6.02
C THR A 26 -9.29 8.31 -5.50
N GLY A 27 -8.31 8.44 -6.40
CA GLY A 27 -6.94 8.81 -6.05
C GLY A 27 -6.84 10.21 -5.42
N MET A 28 -7.54 11.21 -5.97
CA MET A 28 -7.57 12.57 -5.42
C MET A 28 -8.15 12.62 -4.01
N LEU A 29 -9.25 11.90 -3.76
CA LEU A 29 -9.89 11.88 -2.44
C LEU A 29 -9.05 11.11 -1.42
N LEU A 30 -8.39 10.02 -1.85
CA LEU A 30 -7.39 9.30 -1.04
C LEU A 30 -6.25 10.21 -0.62
N ALA A 31 -5.66 10.95 -1.57
CA ALA A 31 -4.55 11.88 -1.30
C ALA A 31 -4.96 13.10 -0.45
N SER A 32 -6.26 13.37 -0.33
CA SER A 32 -6.82 14.45 0.49
C SER A 32 -7.38 13.98 1.83
N ASP A 33 -7.14 12.72 2.21
CA ASP A 33 -7.66 12.07 3.43
C ASP A 33 -9.19 12.10 3.57
N ARG A 34 -9.92 12.22 2.45
CA ARG A 34 -11.39 12.27 2.41
C ARG A 34 -11.99 10.86 2.30
N TYR A 35 -11.60 9.96 3.20
CA TYR A 35 -11.86 8.52 3.07
C TYR A 35 -13.34 8.15 3.02
N THR A 36 -14.18 8.79 3.84
CA THR A 36 -15.64 8.55 3.86
C THR A 36 -16.30 8.90 2.52
N GLU A 37 -15.81 9.93 1.85
CA GLU A 37 -16.30 10.35 0.53
C GLU A 37 -15.71 9.51 -0.60
N ALA A 38 -14.46 9.06 -0.43
CA ALA A 38 -13.75 8.23 -1.40
C ALA A 38 -14.32 6.80 -1.48
N LEU A 39 -14.73 6.21 -0.34
CA LEU A 39 -15.20 4.83 -0.29
C LEU A 39 -16.32 4.50 -1.30
N PRO A 40 -17.43 5.27 -1.39
CA PRO A 40 -18.46 5.00 -2.39
C PRO A 40 -17.95 5.18 -3.83
N VAL A 41 -17.03 6.14 -4.07
CA VAL A 41 -16.39 6.34 -5.39
C VAL A 41 -15.56 5.13 -5.77
N ALA A 42 -14.71 4.62 -4.87
CA ALA A 42 -13.89 3.44 -5.12
C ALA A 42 -14.73 2.19 -5.40
N ARG A 43 -15.84 2.00 -4.69
CA ARG A 43 -16.81 0.93 -4.99
C ARG A 43 -17.44 1.09 -6.37
N ALA A 44 -17.70 2.32 -6.82
CA ALA A 44 -18.15 2.59 -8.18
C ALA A 44 -17.04 2.34 -9.22
N THR A 45 -15.79 2.72 -8.93
CA THR A 45 -14.62 2.43 -9.77
C THR A 45 -14.48 0.94 -10.03
N VAL A 46 -14.51 0.10 -8.99
CA VAL A 46 -14.41 -1.37 -9.14
C VAL A 46 -15.56 -1.93 -9.99
N ARG A 47 -16.79 -1.43 -9.80
CA ARG A 47 -17.95 -1.83 -10.61
C ARG A 47 -17.78 -1.44 -12.08
N ALA A 48 -17.35 -0.22 -12.36
CA ALA A 48 -17.14 0.29 -13.71
C ALA A 48 -16.01 -0.46 -14.44
N VAL A 49 -14.89 -0.72 -13.76
CA VAL A 49 -13.77 -1.50 -14.32
C VAL A 49 -14.20 -2.93 -14.65
N ARG A 50 -14.99 -3.58 -13.79
CA ARG A 50 -15.53 -4.92 -14.04
C ARG A 50 -16.54 -4.97 -15.20
N ALA A 51 -17.30 -3.91 -15.41
CA ALA A 51 -18.32 -3.83 -16.48
C ALA A 51 -17.72 -3.50 -17.85
N GLY A 52 -16.54 -2.87 -17.87
CA GLY A 52 -15.81 -2.54 -19.10
C GLY A 52 -15.06 -3.73 -19.72
N THR A 53 -14.23 -3.43 -20.72
CA THR A 53 -13.25 -4.40 -21.24
C THR A 53 -12.34 -4.85 -20.10
N TYR A 54 -12.21 -6.16 -19.91
CA TYR A 54 -11.40 -6.72 -18.83
C TYR A 54 -9.94 -6.26 -18.95
N ASP A 55 -9.52 -5.51 -17.93
CA ASP A 55 -8.15 -5.06 -17.72
C ASP A 55 -7.72 -5.50 -16.32
N PRO A 56 -6.88 -6.56 -16.22
CA PRO A 56 -6.46 -7.10 -14.93
C PRO A 56 -5.66 -6.08 -14.11
N ASP A 57 -4.86 -5.24 -14.76
CA ASP A 57 -4.04 -4.26 -14.06
C ASP A 57 -4.91 -3.17 -13.42
N ALA A 58 -5.81 -2.59 -14.21
CA ALA A 58 -6.75 -1.58 -13.73
C ALA A 58 -7.67 -2.12 -12.62
N LEU A 59 -8.08 -3.39 -12.70
CA LEU A 59 -8.90 -4.02 -11.67
C LEU A 59 -8.11 -4.26 -10.38
N SER A 60 -6.86 -4.71 -10.49
CA SER A 60 -5.95 -4.86 -9.34
C SER A 60 -5.76 -3.52 -8.62
N GLU A 61 -5.49 -2.45 -9.35
CA GLU A 61 -5.33 -1.11 -8.80
C GLU A 61 -6.60 -0.59 -8.12
N ALA A 62 -7.75 -0.72 -8.78
CA ALA A 62 -9.03 -0.28 -8.22
C ALA A 62 -9.37 -1.03 -6.92
N LEU A 63 -9.10 -2.33 -6.86
CA LEU A 63 -9.30 -3.14 -5.65
C LEU A 63 -8.31 -2.76 -4.54
N PHE A 64 -7.05 -2.45 -4.87
CA PHE A 64 -6.08 -1.98 -3.89
C PHE A 64 -6.50 -0.64 -3.26
N HIS A 65 -6.92 0.33 -4.07
CA HIS A 65 -7.45 1.61 -3.58
C HIS A 65 -8.72 1.43 -2.73
N LEU A 66 -9.63 0.53 -3.14
CA LEU A 66 -10.80 0.19 -2.35
C LEU A 66 -10.40 -0.38 -0.98
N ALA A 67 -9.45 -1.33 -0.92
CA ALA A 67 -9.00 -1.93 0.33
C ALA A 67 -8.32 -0.91 1.27
N MET A 68 -7.56 0.06 0.74
CA MET A 68 -7.01 1.16 1.54
C MET A 68 -8.12 1.96 2.24
N LEU A 69 -9.21 2.24 1.52
CA LEU A 69 -10.36 2.97 2.03
C LEU A 69 -11.17 2.14 3.02
N GLU A 70 -11.41 0.88 2.73
CA GLU A 70 -12.06 -0.07 3.64
C GLU A 70 -11.33 -0.13 5.00
N SER A 71 -10.00 -0.26 4.96
CA SER A 71 -9.13 -0.25 6.14
C SER A 71 -9.23 1.06 6.95
N ALA A 72 -9.41 2.21 6.28
CA ALA A 72 -9.50 3.53 6.91
C ALA A 72 -10.91 3.88 7.42
N THR A 73 -11.96 3.19 6.94
CA THR A 73 -13.38 3.49 7.21
C THR A 73 -14.07 2.45 8.11
N ASN A 74 -13.30 1.63 8.82
CA ASN A 74 -13.78 0.58 9.74
C ASN A 74 -14.60 -0.53 9.07
N VAL A 75 -14.34 -0.83 7.80
CA VAL A 75 -14.77 -2.11 7.21
C VAL A 75 -13.96 -3.23 7.87
N SER A 76 -14.60 -4.38 8.08
CA SER A 76 -13.95 -5.50 8.79
C SER A 76 -12.65 -5.93 8.12
N GLU A 77 -11.68 -6.38 8.91
CA GLU A 77 -10.38 -6.84 8.41
C GLU A 77 -10.54 -7.99 7.42
N ASP A 78 -11.47 -8.92 7.65
CA ASP A 78 -11.69 -10.07 6.77
C ASP A 78 -12.32 -9.70 5.43
N GLU A 79 -13.25 -8.74 5.41
CA GLU A 79 -13.81 -8.19 4.15
C GLU A 79 -12.71 -7.46 3.37
N THR A 80 -11.92 -6.62 4.05
CA THR A 80 -10.82 -5.89 3.42
C THR A 80 -9.74 -6.85 2.88
N LEU A 81 -9.44 -7.93 3.60
CA LEU A 81 -8.51 -8.97 3.14
C LEU A 81 -9.05 -9.74 1.93
N ALA A 82 -10.37 -9.92 1.82
CA ALA A 82 -10.98 -10.49 0.61
C ALA A 82 -10.79 -9.55 -0.59
N THR A 83 -10.94 -8.23 -0.40
CA THR A 83 -10.65 -7.22 -1.42
C THR A 83 -9.18 -7.27 -1.87
N LEU A 84 -8.23 -7.34 -0.92
CA LEU A 84 -6.79 -7.45 -1.24
C LEU A 84 -6.43 -8.76 -1.93
N ARG A 85 -7.07 -9.87 -1.58
CA ARG A 85 -6.90 -11.14 -2.30
C ARG A 85 -7.31 -10.98 -3.76
N GLY A 86 -8.45 -10.35 -4.02
CA GLY A 86 -8.87 -10.01 -5.38
C GLY A 86 -7.84 -9.12 -6.10
N ALA A 87 -7.27 -8.13 -5.41
CA ALA A 87 -6.22 -7.28 -6.01
C ALA A 87 -4.99 -8.10 -6.43
N LEU A 88 -4.54 -9.06 -5.60
CA LEU A 88 -3.43 -9.96 -5.92
C LEU A 88 -3.74 -10.95 -7.04
N GLU A 89 -4.98 -11.48 -7.09
CA GLU A 89 -5.43 -12.42 -8.13
C GLU A 89 -5.42 -11.78 -9.53
N HIS A 90 -5.66 -10.48 -9.60
CA HIS A 90 -5.64 -9.71 -10.85
C HIS A 90 -4.26 -9.12 -11.18
N LEU A 91 -3.28 -9.16 -10.27
CA LEU A 91 -1.91 -8.83 -10.66
C LEU A 91 -1.37 -9.90 -11.61
N PRO A 92 -0.66 -9.50 -12.68
CA PRO A 92 0.02 -10.47 -13.52
C PRO A 92 1.00 -11.31 -12.66
N PRO A 93 1.18 -12.60 -12.98
CA PRO A 93 2.20 -13.41 -12.35
C PRO A 93 3.57 -12.77 -12.59
N GLU A 94 4.50 -12.95 -11.65
CA GLU A 94 5.84 -12.35 -11.65
C GLU A 94 6.66 -12.81 -12.87
N ALA A 95 6.42 -12.21 -14.03
CA ALA A 95 7.18 -12.41 -15.26
C ALA A 95 8.47 -11.56 -15.21
N GLY A 96 9.31 -11.81 -14.20
CA GLY A 96 10.57 -11.13 -13.99
C GLY A 96 10.45 -9.64 -13.64
N PHE A 97 11.59 -9.05 -13.26
CA PHE A 97 11.74 -7.65 -12.81
C PHE A 97 11.46 -6.58 -13.88
N ALA A 98 10.68 -6.88 -14.93
CA ALA A 98 10.50 -6.02 -16.09
C ALA A 98 9.66 -4.78 -15.79
N ASP A 99 8.81 -4.81 -14.76
CA ASP A 99 7.93 -3.70 -14.39
C ASP A 99 8.03 -3.35 -12.89
N PRO A 100 8.78 -2.29 -12.53
CA PRO A 100 8.89 -1.82 -11.15
C PRO A 100 7.57 -1.40 -10.51
N ALA A 101 6.58 -0.92 -11.30
CA ALA A 101 5.31 -0.46 -10.77
C ALA A 101 4.48 -1.65 -10.25
N LEU A 102 4.51 -2.78 -10.96
CA LEU A 102 3.84 -4.01 -10.52
C LEU A 102 4.43 -4.59 -9.24
N HIS A 103 5.77 -4.57 -9.12
CA HIS A 103 6.46 -5.00 -7.89
C HIS A 103 6.13 -4.09 -6.71
N HIS A 104 6.09 -2.77 -6.95
CA HIS A 104 5.65 -1.81 -5.94
C HIS A 104 4.21 -2.08 -5.49
N ARG A 105 3.27 -2.22 -6.43
CA ARG A 105 1.85 -2.47 -6.10
C ARG A 105 1.68 -3.78 -5.31
N ARG A 106 2.35 -4.86 -5.73
CA ARG A 106 2.35 -6.15 -5.00
C ARG A 106 2.86 -5.99 -3.57
N ALA A 107 4.01 -5.32 -3.38
CA ALA A 107 4.57 -5.11 -2.05
C ALA A 107 3.65 -4.25 -1.16
N MET A 108 2.99 -3.23 -1.71
CA MET A 108 2.04 -2.41 -0.98
C MET A 108 0.77 -3.18 -0.58
N ILE A 109 0.25 -4.04 -1.45
CA ILE A 109 -0.88 -4.92 -1.13
C ILE A 109 -0.51 -5.88 0.00
N LEU A 110 0.67 -6.53 -0.07
CA LEU A 110 1.16 -7.45 0.96
C LEU A 110 1.39 -6.74 2.29
N ASN A 111 1.92 -5.51 2.26
CA ASN A 111 2.08 -4.67 3.44
C ASN A 111 0.73 -4.32 4.07
N LEU A 112 -0.27 -3.89 3.29
CA LEU A 112 -1.59 -3.61 3.87
C LEU A 112 -2.23 -4.87 4.47
N ALA A 113 -2.09 -6.02 3.79
CA ALA A 113 -2.57 -7.30 4.29
C ALA A 113 -1.90 -7.68 5.61
N SER A 114 -0.60 -7.46 5.78
CA SER A 114 0.12 -7.77 7.03
C SER A 114 -0.41 -6.97 8.21
N HIS A 115 -0.69 -5.67 8.02
CA HIS A 115 -1.33 -4.82 9.03
C HIS A 115 -2.74 -5.30 9.41
N LEU A 116 -3.55 -5.73 8.43
CA LEU A 116 -4.90 -6.25 8.69
C LEU A 116 -4.85 -7.60 9.43
N HIS A 117 -3.88 -8.46 9.13
CA HIS A 117 -3.66 -9.70 9.88
C HIS A 117 -3.26 -9.42 11.33
N GLU A 118 -2.40 -8.43 11.58
CA GLU A 118 -2.06 -8.02 12.95
C GLU A 118 -3.27 -7.50 13.74
N ARG A 119 -4.04 -6.58 13.15
CA ARG A 119 -5.29 -6.06 13.74
C ARG A 119 -6.30 -7.17 14.07
N ALA A 120 -6.32 -8.22 13.25
CA ALA A 120 -7.18 -9.38 13.44
C ALA A 120 -6.59 -10.46 14.38
N GLY A 121 -5.45 -10.20 15.03
CA GLY A 121 -4.83 -11.15 15.97
C GLY A 121 -4.19 -12.38 15.30
N ARG A 122 -3.72 -12.24 14.05
CA ARG A 122 -3.06 -13.29 13.26
C ARG A 122 -1.57 -12.96 13.04
N PRO A 123 -0.71 -13.09 14.07
CA PRO A 123 0.67 -12.64 14.02
C PRO A 123 1.56 -13.45 13.06
N GLU A 124 1.25 -14.72 12.81
CA GLU A 124 2.02 -15.57 11.90
C GLU A 124 1.86 -15.11 10.44
N GLU A 125 0.63 -14.92 9.97
CA GLU A 125 0.35 -14.38 8.64
C GLU A 125 0.86 -12.95 8.48
N CYS A 126 0.71 -12.13 9.52
CA CYS A 126 1.27 -10.79 9.57
C CYS A 126 2.78 -10.80 9.26
N GLN A 127 3.57 -11.58 10.01
CA GLN A 127 5.01 -11.65 9.79
C GLN A 127 5.36 -12.21 8.41
N ARG A 128 4.69 -13.29 8.00
CA ARG A 128 4.92 -13.92 6.69
C ARG A 128 4.69 -12.93 5.54
N LEU A 129 3.59 -12.17 5.58
CA LEU A 129 3.24 -11.19 4.55
C LEU A 129 4.17 -9.97 4.58
N SER A 130 4.59 -9.52 5.76
CA SER A 130 5.59 -8.46 5.89
C SER A 130 6.93 -8.86 5.25
N ASP A 131 7.39 -10.09 5.51
CA ASP A 131 8.62 -10.62 4.92
C ASP A 131 8.49 -10.77 3.39
N GLU A 132 7.32 -11.20 2.91
CA GLU A 132 7.01 -11.32 1.48
C GLU A 132 6.98 -9.95 0.77
N ALA A 133 6.42 -8.91 1.42
CA ALA A 133 6.42 -7.54 0.90
C ALA A 133 7.85 -7.01 0.72
N LEU A 134 8.71 -7.21 1.72
CA LEU A 134 10.12 -6.83 1.66
C LEU A 134 10.88 -7.60 0.58
N ALA A 135 10.66 -8.91 0.48
CA ALA A 135 11.29 -9.75 -0.54
C ALA A 135 10.87 -9.35 -1.96
N THR A 136 9.60 -8.98 -2.15
CA THR A 136 9.05 -8.50 -3.43
C THR A 136 9.72 -7.20 -3.87
N TYR A 137 9.96 -6.27 -2.95
CA TYR A 137 10.46 -4.94 -3.27
C TYR A 137 11.99 -4.86 -3.36
N ARG A 138 12.70 -5.70 -2.60
CA ARG A 138 14.18 -5.70 -2.49
C ARG A 138 14.92 -5.63 -3.84
N PRO A 139 14.52 -6.37 -4.90
CA PRO A 139 15.21 -6.34 -6.18
C PRO A 139 15.23 -4.97 -6.88
N LEU A 140 14.26 -4.08 -6.58
CA LEU A 140 14.19 -2.74 -7.16
C LEU A 140 15.28 -1.80 -6.60
N THR A 141 15.85 -2.11 -5.44
CA THR A 141 16.80 -1.24 -4.73
C THR A 141 18.23 -1.26 -5.28
N GLY A 142 18.50 -2.09 -6.29
CA GLY A 142 19.81 -2.17 -6.94
C GLY A 142 20.10 -1.06 -7.96
N GLY A 143 19.11 -0.23 -8.30
CA GLY A 143 19.22 0.84 -9.29
C GLY A 143 19.60 2.21 -8.71
N GLU A 144 19.75 3.21 -9.59
CA GLU A 144 20.09 4.60 -9.23
C GLU A 144 18.87 5.48 -8.90
N ASP A 145 17.64 4.98 -9.09
CA ASP A 145 16.45 5.78 -8.82
C ASP A 145 16.21 5.90 -7.30
N PRO A 146 16.31 7.12 -6.71
CA PRO A 146 16.07 7.33 -5.29
C PRO A 146 14.63 7.00 -4.87
N SER A 147 13.66 6.95 -5.79
CA SER A 147 12.28 6.56 -5.48
C SER A 147 12.19 5.15 -4.88
N PHE A 148 13.01 4.20 -5.37
CA PHE A 148 13.03 2.84 -4.83
C PHE A 148 13.56 2.80 -3.41
N ALA A 149 14.59 3.60 -3.08
CA ALA A 149 15.08 3.70 -1.71
C ALA A 149 14.03 4.29 -0.76
N HIS A 150 13.26 5.28 -1.22
CA HIS A 150 12.19 5.88 -0.43
C HIS A 150 11.08 4.86 -0.09
N HIS A 151 10.57 4.16 -1.10
CA HIS A 151 9.48 3.19 -0.89
C HIS A 151 9.94 1.95 -0.13
N PHE A 152 11.16 1.46 -0.35
CA PHE A 152 11.67 0.32 0.41
C PHE A 152 11.93 0.67 1.87
N GLY A 153 12.46 1.86 2.15
CA GLY A 153 12.63 2.35 3.52
C GLY A 153 11.30 2.47 4.25
N PHE A 154 10.26 2.95 3.58
CA PHE A 154 8.90 3.00 4.12
C PHE A 154 8.35 1.60 4.46
N LEU A 155 8.55 0.61 3.57
CA LEU A 155 8.19 -0.79 3.86
C LEU A 155 8.94 -1.35 5.08
N LEU A 156 10.23 -1.04 5.21
CA LEU A 156 11.03 -1.47 6.37
C LEU A 156 10.60 -0.79 7.67
N GLU A 157 10.22 0.49 7.62
CA GLU A 157 9.64 1.20 8.77
C GLU A 157 8.34 0.53 9.24
N ASN A 158 7.43 0.23 8.31
CA ASN A 158 6.19 -0.48 8.64
C ASN A 158 6.45 -1.87 9.20
N ALA A 159 7.39 -2.62 8.61
CA ALA A 159 7.79 -3.94 9.10
C ALA A 159 8.39 -3.87 10.52
N ALA A 160 9.17 -2.83 10.82
CA ALA A 160 9.73 -2.60 12.15
C ALA A 160 8.62 -2.35 13.19
N ASP A 161 7.70 -1.45 12.88
CA ASP A 161 6.56 -1.12 13.73
C ASP A 161 5.64 -2.33 13.96
N LEU A 162 5.38 -3.09 12.90
CA LEU A 162 4.55 -4.29 12.93
C LEU A 162 5.19 -5.39 13.76
N ALA A 163 6.50 -5.64 13.56
CA ALA A 163 7.26 -6.59 14.37
C ALA A 163 7.24 -6.21 15.86
N LYS A 164 7.29 -4.91 16.18
CA LYS A 164 7.14 -4.43 17.57
C LYS A 164 5.76 -4.75 18.13
N ARG A 165 4.68 -4.45 17.40
CA ARG A 165 3.30 -4.76 17.83
C ARG A 165 3.06 -6.26 18.00
N CYS A 166 3.74 -7.08 17.19
CA CYS A 166 3.70 -8.54 17.30
C CYS A 166 4.66 -9.11 18.36
N GLY A 167 5.30 -8.30 19.20
CA GLY A 167 6.16 -8.78 20.28
C GLY A 167 7.51 -9.37 19.81
N ALA A 168 8.00 -8.96 18.64
CA ALA A 168 9.26 -9.40 18.05
C ALA A 168 10.31 -8.26 17.99
N PRO A 169 10.80 -7.75 19.15
CA PRO A 169 11.69 -6.60 19.21
C PRO A 169 13.00 -6.78 18.43
N ALA A 170 13.60 -7.97 18.46
CA ALA A 170 14.81 -8.24 17.68
C ALA A 170 14.58 -8.10 16.16
N ARG A 171 13.41 -8.51 15.66
CA ARG A 171 13.03 -8.31 14.25
C ARG A 171 12.75 -6.84 13.95
N ALA A 172 12.04 -6.16 14.85
CA ALA A 172 11.78 -4.73 14.73
C ALA A 172 13.09 -3.93 14.58
N ARG A 173 14.08 -4.24 15.41
CA ARG A 173 15.42 -3.63 15.34
C ARG A 173 16.12 -3.94 14.03
N ALA A 174 16.05 -5.19 13.57
CA ALA A 174 16.68 -5.58 12.31
C ALA A 174 16.11 -4.81 11.10
N HIS A 175 14.79 -4.68 11.00
CA HIS A 175 14.15 -3.89 9.93
C HIS A 175 14.48 -2.40 10.02
N ALA A 176 14.48 -1.84 11.23
CA ALA A 176 14.83 -0.44 11.44
C ALA A 176 16.31 -0.14 11.10
N GLU A 177 17.26 -1.01 11.48
CA GLU A 177 18.67 -0.85 11.09
C GLU A 177 18.87 -0.98 9.58
N GLU A 178 18.11 -1.86 8.92
CA GLU A 178 18.13 -1.95 7.45
C GLU A 178 17.60 -0.66 6.80
N SER A 179 16.49 -0.12 7.30
CA SER A 179 15.93 1.16 6.81
C SER A 179 16.91 2.32 7.03
N ARG A 180 17.56 2.35 8.19
CA ARG A 180 18.60 3.33 8.53
C ARG A 180 19.76 3.26 7.55
N ALA A 181 20.28 2.07 7.27
CA ALA A 181 21.39 1.89 6.34
C ALA A 181 21.01 2.33 4.91
N LEU A 182 19.77 2.05 4.50
CA LEU A 182 19.24 2.49 3.21
C LEU A 182 19.14 4.01 3.12
N TYR A 183 18.48 4.66 4.09
CA TYR A 183 18.31 6.11 4.10
C TYR A 183 19.62 6.85 4.29
N LEU A 184 20.57 6.32 5.06
CA LEU A 184 21.90 6.89 5.18
C LEU A 184 22.61 6.93 3.82
N ARG A 185 22.54 5.84 3.04
CA ARG A 185 23.10 5.80 1.69
C ARG A 185 22.38 6.78 0.77
N ALA A 186 21.06 6.79 0.77
CA ALA A 186 20.26 7.66 -0.09
C ALA A 186 20.45 9.16 0.23
N ALA A 187 20.63 9.51 1.50
CA ALA A 187 20.92 10.88 1.94
C ALA A 187 22.28 11.40 1.45
N THR A 188 23.21 10.54 1.00
CA THR A 188 24.45 11.01 0.35
C THR A 188 24.19 11.63 -1.02
N GLN A 189 23.08 11.26 -1.67
CA GLN A 189 22.69 11.73 -3.00
C GLN A 189 21.61 12.82 -2.91
N ASP A 190 20.64 12.67 -2.01
CA ASP A 190 19.53 13.61 -1.82
C ASP A 190 19.23 13.83 -0.32
N PRO A 191 20.03 14.68 0.36
CA PRO A 191 19.87 14.91 1.79
C PRO A 191 18.50 15.48 2.17
N GLU A 192 17.95 16.39 1.37
CA GLU A 192 16.69 17.07 1.68
C GLU A 192 15.52 16.07 1.74
N ARG A 193 15.52 15.08 0.84
CA ARG A 193 14.50 14.03 0.81
C ARG A 193 14.66 13.00 1.92
N PHE A 194 15.89 12.58 2.23
CA PHE A 194 16.13 11.39 3.08
C PHE A 194 16.50 11.68 4.52
N LEU A 195 17.03 12.86 4.86
CA LEU A 195 17.35 13.20 6.25
C LEU A 195 16.12 13.18 7.18
N PRO A 196 14.93 13.66 6.78
CA PRO A 196 13.75 13.55 7.63
C PRO A 196 13.37 12.09 7.91
N ALA A 197 13.44 11.22 6.91
CA ALA A 197 13.12 9.80 7.05
C ALA A 197 14.16 9.07 7.92
N LEU A 198 15.45 9.36 7.73
CA LEU A 198 16.53 8.84 8.55
C LEU A 198 16.34 9.19 10.03
N ARG A 199 15.99 10.45 10.35
CA ARG A 199 15.73 10.87 11.74
C ARG A 199 14.62 10.07 12.41
N ARG A 200 13.50 9.82 11.71
CA ARG A 200 12.41 9.00 12.26
C ARG A 200 12.86 7.58 12.60
N VAL A 201 13.68 6.97 11.74
CA VAL A 201 14.22 5.62 11.99
C VAL A 201 15.19 5.62 13.17
N GLU A 202 16.02 6.65 13.29
CA GLU A 202 16.94 6.81 14.43
C GLU A 202 16.19 7.05 15.74
N GLU A 203 15.14 7.87 15.72
CA GLU A 203 14.22 8.07 16.84
C GLU A 203 13.60 6.72 17.26
N PHE A 204 13.04 5.96 16.32
CA PHE A 204 12.51 4.61 16.58
C PHE A 204 13.56 3.71 17.24
N LEU A 205 14.80 3.68 16.74
CA LEU A 205 15.87 2.86 17.32
C LEU A 205 16.26 3.28 18.74
N THR A 206 16.12 4.57 19.08
CA THR A 206 16.43 5.10 20.42
C THR A 206 15.28 4.95 21.43
N GLU A 207 14.04 5.18 21.01
CA GLU A 207 12.86 5.16 21.88
C GLU A 207 12.48 3.74 22.30
N THR A 208 12.78 2.75 21.46
CA THR A 208 12.17 1.44 21.58
C THR A 208 12.89 0.50 22.57
N ASN A 209 14.01 0.90 23.20
CA ASN A 209 14.79 0.04 24.13
C ASN A 209 14.94 -1.41 23.61
N LEU A 210 15.10 -1.57 22.30
CA LEU A 210 15.27 -2.86 21.62
C LEU A 210 16.61 -3.49 21.93
#